data_AF-A0A158KDK6-F1
#
_entry.id   AF-A0A158KDK6-F1
#
_cell.length_a   1.000
_cell.length_b   1.000
_cell.length_c   1.000
_cell.angle_alpha   90.00
_cell.angle_beta   90.00
_cell.angle_gamma   90.00
#
_symmetry.space_group_name_H-M   'P 1'
#
loop_
_entity.id
_entity.type
_entity.pdbx_description
1 polymer ?
#
loop_
_entity_poly.entity_id
_entity_poly.type
_entity_poly.pdbx_seq_one_letter_code
_entity_poly.pdbx_strand_id
1 'polypeptide(L)'
;MTDRRVPDDFPRDQDPGSVSGVQPKLLVREVGGRYQRGSTEEQLWIRYDACEDLASQLSAYVSRKINNSGLSPDVALTRAEKGVRLKVDADEWDFSQAEVAWVMNRTRQLLLAATDD
;
A
#
# COMPACT_ATOMS: atom_id res chain seq x y z
N MET A 1 4.61 20.65 -12.27
CA MET A 1 4.43 19.22 -12.60
C MET A 1 5.34 18.45 -11.66
N THR A 2 4.83 18.09 -10.49
CA THR A 2 5.59 17.31 -9.50
C THR A 2 5.79 15.91 -10.08
N ASP A 3 7.04 15.45 -10.11
CA ASP A 3 7.46 14.17 -10.71
C ASP A 3 6.79 13.01 -9.94
N ARG A 4 5.62 12.59 -10.41
CA ARG A 4 4.84 11.47 -9.85
C ARG A 4 5.48 10.16 -10.27
N ARG A 5 6.58 9.79 -9.62
CA ARG A 5 7.28 8.52 -9.88
C ARG A 5 6.87 7.46 -8.87
N VAL A 6 6.30 6.38 -9.40
CA VAL A 6 6.12 5.14 -8.64
C VAL A 6 7.43 4.33 -8.69
N PRO A 7 8.00 3.94 -7.54
CA PRO A 7 9.21 3.13 -7.47
C PRO A 7 9.13 1.79 -8.22
N ASP A 8 10.28 1.29 -8.67
CA ASP A 8 10.35 0.05 -9.45
C ASP A 8 10.03 -1.23 -8.67
N ASP A 9 10.16 -1.18 -7.36
CA ASP A 9 9.83 -2.27 -6.43
C ASP A 9 8.35 -2.31 -6.04
N PHE A 10 7.55 -1.30 -6.41
CA PHE A 10 6.11 -1.31 -6.15
C PHE A 10 5.41 -2.35 -7.05
N PRO A 11 4.51 -3.19 -6.51
CA PRO A 11 3.80 -4.19 -7.30
C PRO A 11 2.96 -3.55 -8.39
N ARG A 12 3.26 -3.90 -9.65
CA ARG A 12 2.54 -3.40 -10.84
C ARG A 12 1.59 -4.41 -11.45
N ASP A 13 1.79 -5.70 -11.17
CA ASP A 13 0.91 -6.76 -11.61
C ASP A 13 -0.27 -6.88 -10.64
N GLN A 14 -1.45 -6.49 -11.12
CA GLN A 14 -2.69 -7.01 -10.58
C GLN A 14 -2.84 -8.42 -11.12
N ASP A 15 -2.61 -9.44 -10.29
CA ASP A 15 -3.00 -10.80 -10.63
C ASP A 15 -4.51 -10.76 -10.96
N PRO A 16 -4.94 -11.04 -12.21
CA PRO A 16 -6.34 -10.91 -12.61
C PRO A 16 -7.24 -11.99 -11.99
N GLY A 17 -6.69 -12.88 -11.16
CA GLY A 17 -7.38 -14.02 -10.57
C GLY A 17 -8.09 -13.73 -9.25
N SER A 18 -9.12 -12.89 -9.23
CA SER A 18 -10.33 -13.04 -8.38
C SER A 18 -11.19 -11.77 -8.46
N VAL A 19 -11.95 -11.59 -9.55
CA VAL A 19 -13.02 -10.60 -9.59
C VAL A 19 -14.26 -11.21 -8.96
N SER A 20 -14.37 -11.16 -7.63
CA SER A 20 -15.68 -11.29 -6.97
C SER A 20 -16.46 -10.00 -7.21
N GLY A 21 -17.26 -9.99 -8.28
CA GLY A 21 -18.54 -9.27 -8.31
C GLY A 21 -18.57 -7.75 -8.14
N VAL A 22 -17.46 -7.01 -8.18
CA VAL A 22 -17.49 -5.54 -8.21
C VAL A 22 -16.79 -5.08 -9.47
N GLN A 23 -17.55 -4.80 -10.53
CA GLN A 23 -17.03 -4.00 -11.64
C GLN A 23 -16.55 -2.67 -11.02
N PRO A 24 -15.24 -2.35 -11.05
CA PRO A 24 -14.88 -0.97 -10.84
C PRO A 24 -15.54 -0.23 -12.00
N LYS A 25 -16.37 0.77 -11.69
CA LYS A 25 -16.88 1.71 -12.69
C LYS A 25 -15.66 2.38 -13.30
N LEU A 26 -15.11 1.75 -14.33
CA LEU A 26 -14.09 2.27 -15.22
C LEU A 26 -14.68 3.55 -15.77
N LEU A 27 -14.26 4.67 -15.18
CA LEU A 27 -14.46 6.01 -15.70
C LEU A 27 -13.66 6.13 -17.00
N VAL A 28 -14.14 5.45 -18.04
CA VAL A 28 -13.70 5.67 -19.41
C VAL A 28 -14.26 7.02 -19.81
N ARG A 29 -13.42 8.05 -19.77
CA ARG A 29 -13.75 9.32 -20.39
C ARG A 29 -13.52 9.18 -21.89
N GLU A 30 -14.60 9.04 -22.64
CA GLU A 30 -14.54 9.07 -24.10
C GLU A 30 -14.11 10.48 -24.55
N VAL A 31 -12.96 10.58 -25.21
CA VAL A 31 -12.54 11.80 -25.91
C VAL A 31 -12.26 11.41 -27.36
N GLY A 32 -13.20 11.73 -28.25
CA GLY A 32 -13.03 11.60 -29.70
C GLY A 32 -12.94 10.17 -30.22
N GLY A 33 -13.78 9.24 -29.73
CA GLY A 33 -13.95 7.91 -30.33
C GLY A 33 -12.74 6.95 -30.21
N ARG A 34 -11.76 7.24 -29.36
CA ARG A 34 -10.62 6.35 -29.06
C ARG A 34 -10.52 6.09 -27.55
N TYR A 35 -10.65 4.83 -27.15
CA TYR A 35 -10.34 4.36 -25.80
C TYR A 35 -8.83 4.51 -25.55
N GLN A 36 -8.42 5.51 -24.77
CA GLN A 36 -7.02 5.66 -24.35
C GLN A 36 -6.78 4.89 -23.06
N ARG A 37 -5.69 4.08 -23.01
CA ARG A 37 -5.16 3.41 -21.82
C ARG A 37 -4.51 4.41 -20.84
N GLY A 38 -5.18 5.53 -20.55
CA GLY A 38 -4.70 6.54 -19.59
C GLY A 38 -4.85 6.12 -18.13
N SER A 39 -5.30 4.88 -17.87
CA SER A 39 -5.67 4.41 -16.54
C SER A 39 -4.53 3.77 -15.77
N THR A 40 -3.51 3.16 -16.40
CA THR A 40 -2.57 2.32 -15.66
C THR A 40 -1.58 3.13 -14.80
N GLU A 41 -0.97 4.20 -15.31
CA GLU A 41 0.02 4.96 -14.54
C GLU A 41 -0.62 5.82 -13.43
N GLU A 42 -1.76 6.46 -13.71
CA GLU A 42 -2.48 7.25 -12.69
C GLU A 42 -3.07 6.35 -11.60
N GLN A 43 -3.65 5.20 -11.96
CA GLN A 43 -4.12 4.23 -10.95
C GLN A 43 -2.97 3.66 -10.16
N LEU A 44 -1.85 3.33 -10.80
CA LEU A 44 -0.65 2.86 -10.12
C LEU A 44 -0.14 3.91 -9.12
N TRP A 45 -0.15 5.20 -9.50
CA TRP A 45 0.22 6.28 -8.59
C TRP A 45 -0.74 6.40 -7.41
N ILE A 46 -2.06 6.30 -7.63
CA ILE A 46 -3.06 6.34 -6.54
C ILE A 46 -2.85 5.17 -5.57
N ARG A 47 -2.60 3.96 -6.09
CA ARG A 47 -2.33 2.77 -5.26
C ARG A 47 -1.02 2.94 -4.48
N TYR A 48 0.02 3.44 -5.14
CA TYR A 48 1.29 3.75 -4.50
C TYR A 48 1.13 4.78 -3.37
N ASP A 49 0.44 5.90 -3.62
CA ASP A 49 0.22 6.97 -2.64
C ASP A 49 -0.53 6.45 -1.40
N ALA A 50 -1.56 5.63 -1.60
CA ALA A 50 -2.29 4.98 -0.51
C ALA A 50 -1.41 3.99 0.29
N CYS A 51 -0.54 3.23 -0.39
CA CYS A 51 0.40 2.32 0.27
C CYS A 51 1.49 3.07 1.05
N GLU A 52 2.02 4.16 0.50
CA GLU A 52 3.05 4.99 1.15
C GLU A 52 2.48 5.69 2.41
N ASP A 53 1.25 6.20 2.33
CA ASP A 53 0.55 6.76 3.48
C ASP A 53 0.30 5.69 4.56
N LEU A 54 -0.18 4.50 4.18
CA LEU A 54 -0.37 3.41 5.14
C LEU A 54 0.96 2.99 5.80
N ALA A 55 2.05 2.88 5.03
CA ALA A 55 3.37 2.57 5.58
C ALA A 55 3.85 3.64 6.56
N SER A 56 3.58 4.90 6.28
CA SER A 56 3.89 6.04 7.16
C SER A 56 3.07 6.01 8.45
N GLN A 57 1.77 5.71 8.36
CA GLN A 57 0.93 5.55 9.54
C GLN A 57 1.37 4.36 10.42
N LEU A 58 1.72 3.23 9.80
CA LEU A 58 2.19 2.04 10.50
C LEU A 58 3.54 2.27 11.16
N SER A 59 4.47 2.98 10.54
CA SER A 59 5.77 3.28 11.14
C SER A 59 5.60 4.15 12.38
N ALA A 60 4.77 5.19 12.32
CA ALA A 60 4.43 6.02 13.48
C ALA A 60 3.69 5.24 14.57
N TYR A 61 2.80 4.32 14.20
CA TYR A 61 2.12 3.43 15.15
C TYR A 61 3.10 2.48 15.85
N VAL A 62 3.96 1.81 15.08
CA VAL A 62 4.94 0.85 15.59
C VAL A 62 5.97 1.55 16.47
N SER A 63 6.52 2.68 16.05
CA SER A 63 7.46 3.49 16.84
C SER A 63 6.86 3.88 18.20
N ARG A 64 5.63 4.41 18.22
CA ARG A 64 4.92 4.72 19.48
C ARG A 64 4.75 3.48 20.37
N LYS A 65 4.49 2.31 19.77
CA LYS A 65 4.28 1.07 20.50
C LYS A 65 5.56 0.51 21.11
N ILE A 66 6.69 0.64 20.40
CA ILE A 66 8.03 0.31 20.91
C ILE A 66 8.33 1.21 22.12
N ASN A 67 8.15 2.52 21.96
CA ASN A 67 8.48 3.50 23.01
C ASN A 67 7.58 3.38 24.25
N ASN A 68 6.28 3.12 24.08
CA ASN A 68 5.33 3.08 25.20
C ASN A 68 5.27 1.72 25.91
N SER A 69 5.53 0.62 25.21
CA SER A 69 5.36 -0.74 25.76
C SER A 69 6.67 -1.52 25.90
N GLY A 70 7.80 -0.96 25.46
CA GLY A 70 9.10 -1.65 25.47
C GLY A 70 9.12 -2.91 24.58
N LEU A 71 8.21 -3.01 23.62
CA LEU A 71 8.14 -4.15 22.72
C LEU A 71 9.33 -4.10 21.74
N SER A 72 9.91 -5.26 21.44
CA SER A 72 10.88 -5.37 20.36
C SER A 72 10.27 -4.90 19.02
N PRO A 73 11.03 -4.18 18.17
CA PRO A 73 10.57 -3.76 16.85
C PRO A 73 9.96 -4.89 16.02
N ASP A 74 10.58 -6.07 16.03
CA ASP A 74 10.07 -7.24 15.31
C ASP A 74 8.67 -7.65 15.78
N VAL A 75 8.44 -7.71 17.08
CA VAL A 75 7.15 -8.09 17.65
C VAL A 75 6.08 -7.06 17.34
N ALA A 76 6.43 -5.77 17.39
CA ALA A 76 5.52 -4.69 17.05
C ALA A 76 5.14 -4.72 15.55
N LEU A 77 6.11 -4.97 14.67
CA LEU A 77 5.92 -5.15 13.23
C LEU A 77 5.07 -6.37 12.90
N THR A 78 5.35 -7.53 13.49
CA THR A 78 4.55 -8.76 13.27
C THR A 78 3.09 -8.55 13.69
N ARG A 79 2.85 -7.81 14.78
CA ARG A 79 1.48 -7.48 15.22
C ARG A 79 0.79 -6.53 14.24
N ALA A 80 1.51 -5.52 13.73
CA ALA A 80 0.99 -4.62 12.72
C ALA A 80 0.63 -5.37 11.43
N GLU A 81 1.54 -6.19 10.93
CA GLU A 81 1.33 -7.04 9.74
C GLU A 81 0.12 -7.95 9.89
N LYS A 82 0.00 -8.65 11.02
CA LYS A 82 -1.16 -9.50 11.30
C LYS A 82 -2.46 -8.69 11.29
N GLY A 83 -2.44 -7.48 11.87
CA GLY A 83 -3.60 -6.59 11.88
C GLY A 83 -4.01 -6.15 10.47
N VAL A 84 -3.05 -5.80 9.61
CA VAL A 84 -3.33 -5.44 8.21
C VAL A 84 -3.88 -6.63 7.44
N ARG A 85 -3.23 -7.80 7.53
CA ARG A 85 -3.68 -9.02 6.85
C ARG A 85 -5.10 -9.40 7.26
N LEU A 86 -5.44 -9.35 8.55
CA LEU A 86 -6.79 -9.66 9.01
C LEU A 86 -7.86 -8.74 8.38
N LYS A 87 -7.56 -7.46 8.18
CA LYS A 87 -8.48 -6.52 7.52
C LYS A 87 -8.62 -6.77 6.03
N VAL A 88 -7.52 -7.13 5.38
CA VAL A 88 -7.51 -7.50 3.96
C VAL A 88 -8.27 -8.82 3.75
N ASP A 89 -8.01 -9.83 4.58
CA ASP A 89 -8.68 -11.14 4.52
C ASP A 89 -10.18 -11.04 4.86
N ALA A 90 -10.57 -10.03 5.66
CA ALA A 90 -11.96 -9.72 5.98
C ALA A 90 -12.65 -8.84 4.91
N ASP A 91 -11.98 -8.52 3.80
CA ASP A 91 -12.48 -7.65 2.73
C ASP A 91 -12.82 -6.22 3.21
N GLU A 92 -12.31 -5.80 4.37
CA GLU A 92 -12.48 -4.44 4.88
C GLU A 92 -11.55 -3.46 4.15
N TRP A 93 -10.37 -3.95 3.77
CA TRP A 93 -9.30 -3.16 3.15
C TRP A 93 -8.94 -3.74 1.78
N ASP A 94 -9.11 -2.93 0.74
CA ASP A 94 -8.84 -3.29 -0.66
C ASP A 94 -7.34 -3.23 -1.01
N PHE A 95 -6.53 -4.09 -0.42
CA PHE A 95 -5.11 -4.27 -0.76
C PHE A 95 -4.84 -5.70 -1.19
N SER A 96 -4.01 -5.87 -2.22
CA SER A 96 -3.44 -7.17 -2.59
C SER A 96 -2.39 -7.63 -1.56
N GLN A 97 -2.14 -8.94 -1.51
CA GLN A 97 -1.08 -9.49 -0.67
C GLN A 97 0.31 -8.93 -1.03
N ALA A 98 0.54 -8.59 -2.32
CA ALA A 98 1.76 -7.96 -2.78
C ALA A 98 1.91 -6.53 -2.24
N GLU A 99 0.84 -5.74 -2.24
CA GLU A 99 0.84 -4.39 -1.66
C GLU A 99 1.03 -4.43 -0.15
N VAL A 100 0.39 -5.37 0.56
CA VAL A 100 0.63 -5.56 2.00
C VAL A 100 2.09 -5.87 2.28
N ALA A 101 2.70 -6.78 1.51
CA ALA A 101 4.12 -7.10 1.65
C ALA A 101 5.01 -5.86 1.39
N TRP A 102 4.69 -5.08 0.36
CA TRP A 102 5.39 -3.85 0.04
C TRP A 102 5.27 -2.81 1.17
N VAL A 103 4.05 -2.57 1.68
CA VAL A 103 3.77 -1.66 2.81
C VAL A 103 4.55 -2.06 4.04
N MET A 104 4.62 -3.36 4.37
CA MET A 104 5.37 -3.84 5.53
C MET A 104 6.88 -3.65 5.36
N ASN A 105 7.41 -3.86 4.15
CA ASN A 105 8.81 -3.59 3.85
C ASN A 105 9.12 -2.09 3.96
N ARG A 106 8.25 -1.24 3.41
CA ARG A 106 8.37 0.22 3.49
C ARG A 106 8.30 0.72 4.93
N THR A 107 7.40 0.17 5.73
CA THR A 107 7.29 0.47 7.17
C THR A 107 8.60 0.18 7.91
N ARG A 108 9.27 -0.94 7.60
CA ARG A 108 10.59 -1.27 8.19
C ARG A 108 11.65 -0.25 7.80
N GLN A 109 11.71 0.15 6.53
CA GLN A 109 12.65 1.17 6.06
C GLN A 109 12.43 2.51 6.78
N LEU A 110 11.18 2.93 6.94
CA LEU A 110 10.85 4.18 7.65
C LEU A 110 11.23 4.13 9.13
N LEU A 111 11.06 2.99 9.79
CA LEU A 111 11.49 2.79 11.18
C LEU A 111 13.00 2.83 11.34
N LEU A 112 13.74 2.18 10.43
CA LEU A 112 15.20 2.22 10.41
C LEU A 112 15.70 3.65 10.19
N ALA A 113 15.15 4.36 9.20
CA ALA A 113 15.51 5.75 8.92
C ALA A 113 15.24 6.68 10.11
N ALA A 114 14.17 6.44 10.89
CA ALA A 114 13.87 7.21 12.09
C ALA A 114 14.74 6.88 13.31
N THR A 115 15.57 5.82 13.24
CA THR A 115 16.48 5.43 14.33
C THR A 115 17.92 5.91 14.07
N ASP A 116 18.25 6.26 12.82
CA ASP A 116 19.57 6.76 12.40
C ASP A 116 19.73 8.30 12.56
N ASP A 117 18.69 9.01 13.02
CA ASP A 117 18.63 10.46 13.24
C ASP A 117 18.68 10.80 14.75
#